data_AF-A0A8X6PQ52-F1
#
_entry.id   AF-A0A8X6PQ52-F1
#
_cell.length_a   1.000
_cell.length_b   1.000
_cell.length_c   1.000
_cell.angle_alpha   90.00
_cell.angle_beta   90.00
_cell.angle_gamma   90.00
#
_symmetry.space_group_name_H-M   'P 1'
#
loop_
_entity.id
_entity.type
_entity.pdbx_description
1 polymer ?
#
loop_
_entity_poly.entity_id
_entity_poly.type
_entity_poly.pdbx_seq_one_letter_code
_entity_poly.pdbx_strand_id
1 'polypeptide(L)'
;MSSSSKRQRMYHFNSDCEEICGFIQTKDKGFCLICNSTVSVLKKYSHERNLKINHNTFDVDYPPKTELRKRKINLIKSRLSAQQAVFTNSANINKNAAVTSFKIFHLLQKK
;
A
#
# COMPACT_ATOMS: atom_id res chain seq x y z
N MET A 1 -3.48 -40.03 3.39
CA MET A 1 -2.57 -38.88 3.66
C MET A 1 -3.42 -37.72 4.14
N SER A 2 -3.47 -37.50 5.45
CA SER A 2 -4.36 -36.52 6.09
C SER A 2 -3.81 -35.10 5.90
N SER A 3 -4.44 -34.30 5.04
CA SER A 3 -4.12 -32.89 4.85
C SER A 3 -4.51 -32.10 6.11
N SER A 4 -3.54 -31.88 6.99
CA SER A 4 -3.71 -31.02 8.17
C SER A 4 -3.97 -29.58 7.69
N SER A 5 -5.22 -29.13 7.82
CA SER A 5 -5.59 -27.74 7.55
C SER A 5 -4.96 -26.85 8.61
N LYS A 6 -3.80 -26.27 8.28
CA LYS A 6 -3.11 -25.31 9.16
C LYS A 6 -4.02 -24.11 9.34
N ARG A 7 -4.52 -23.89 10.57
CA ARG A 7 -5.25 -22.67 10.94
C ARG A 7 -4.42 -21.45 10.52
N GLN A 8 -4.88 -20.76 9.49
CA GLN A 8 -4.25 -19.54 9.02
C GLN A 8 -4.54 -18.44 10.05
N ARG A 9 -3.57 -18.16 10.94
CA ARG A 9 -3.70 -17.07 11.90
C ARG A 9 -3.72 -15.76 11.13
N MET A 10 -4.81 -15.01 11.24
CA MET A 10 -4.88 -13.63 10.76
C MET A 10 -4.05 -12.76 11.70
N TYR A 11 -3.06 -12.07 11.14
CA TYR A 11 -2.27 -11.08 11.86
C TYR A 11 -2.75 -9.70 11.44
N HIS A 12 -3.07 -8.85 12.42
CA HIS A 12 -3.45 -7.46 12.14
C HIS A 12 -2.18 -6.62 11.93
N PHE A 13 -2.22 -5.76 10.92
CA PHE A 13 -1.17 -4.76 10.72
C PHE A 13 -1.14 -3.83 11.92
N ASN A 14 0.03 -3.62 12.49
CA ASN A 14 0.19 -2.65 13.56
C ASN A 14 0.30 -1.25 12.92
N SER A 15 -0.68 -0.40 13.14
CA SER A 15 -0.72 0.99 12.65
C SER A 15 0.45 1.85 13.10
N ASP A 16 1.09 1.52 14.23
CA ASP A 16 2.31 2.21 14.68
C ASP A 16 3.51 1.89 13.77
N CYS A 17 3.50 0.73 13.08
CA CYS A 17 4.50 0.44 12.03
C CYS A 17 4.39 1.43 10.87
N GLU A 18 3.22 2.03 10.70
CA GLU A 18 2.93 3.34 10.14
C GLU A 18 4.14 4.29 10.00
N GLU A 19 4.43 4.84 11.18
CA GLU A 19 5.36 5.92 11.44
C GLU A 19 6.72 5.38 11.89
N ILE A 20 6.73 4.22 12.55
CA ILE A 20 7.94 3.63 13.11
C ILE A 20 8.69 2.84 12.04
N CYS A 21 8.03 2.05 11.20
CA CYS A 21 8.70 1.14 10.26
C CYS A 21 8.59 1.60 8.80
N GLY A 22 7.75 2.59 8.49
CA GLY A 22 7.54 3.05 7.12
C GLY A 22 6.83 2.01 6.24
N PHE A 23 5.86 1.30 6.81
CA PHE A 23 5.04 0.32 6.10
C PHE A 23 3.60 0.80 6.02
N ILE A 24 2.85 0.39 5.00
CA ILE A 24 1.39 0.54 4.93
C ILE A 24 0.74 -0.81 4.64
N GLN A 25 -0.52 -0.99 5.02
CA GLN A 25 -1.27 -2.18 4.63
C GLN A 25 -1.95 -1.97 3.26
N THR A 26 -1.85 -2.94 2.36
CA THR A 26 -2.55 -2.96 1.08
C THR A 26 -3.07 -4.37 0.80
N LYS A 27 -4.39 -4.54 0.66
CA LYS A 27 -5.05 -5.83 0.35
C LYS A 27 -4.45 -7.00 1.16
N ASP A 28 -4.37 -6.83 2.47
CA ASP A 28 -3.86 -7.81 3.45
C ASP A 28 -2.36 -8.13 3.42
N LYS A 29 -1.57 -7.31 2.72
CA LYS A 29 -0.11 -7.39 2.72
C LYS A 29 0.50 -6.11 3.27
N GLY A 30 1.66 -6.21 3.90
CA GLY A 30 2.46 -5.05 4.27
C GLY A 30 3.23 -4.57 3.04
N PHE A 31 3.24 -3.27 2.79
CA PHE A 31 3.99 -2.65 1.71
C PHE A 31 5.04 -1.71 2.29
N CYS A 32 6.31 -1.94 1.96
CA CYS A 32 7.40 -1.10 2.40
C CYS A 32 7.43 0.18 1.57
N LEU A 33 7.34 1.34 2.22
CA LEU A 33 7.38 2.62 1.53
C LEU A 33 8.78 2.96 0.99
N ILE A 34 9.85 2.36 1.52
CA ILE A 34 11.23 2.71 1.18
C ILE A 34 11.69 2.01 -0.11
N CYS A 35 11.38 0.71 -0.27
CA CYS A 35 11.78 -0.09 -1.45
C CYS A 35 10.61 -0.58 -2.30
N ASN A 36 9.37 -0.19 -1.98
CA ASN A 36 8.17 -0.61 -2.70
C ASN A 36 7.98 -2.14 -2.75
N SER A 37 8.54 -2.87 -1.78
CA SER A 37 8.41 -4.33 -1.68
C SER A 37 7.21 -4.72 -0.81
N THR A 38 6.62 -5.89 -1.09
CA THR A 38 5.51 -6.44 -0.30
C THR A 38 5.98 -7.52 0.66
N VAL A 39 5.54 -7.45 1.91
CA VAL A 39 5.71 -8.45 2.95
C VAL A 39 4.36 -9.11 3.21
N SER A 40 4.24 -10.40 2.87
CA SER A 40 2.98 -11.15 2.99
C SER A 40 2.54 -11.40 4.43
N VAL A 41 3.44 -11.26 5.40
CA VAL A 41 3.18 -11.52 6.82
C VAL A 41 3.09 -10.19 7.56
N LEU A 42 1.89 -9.82 8.00
CA LEU A 42 1.60 -8.55 8.70
C LEU A 42 2.17 -8.46 10.14
N LYS A 43 3.01 -9.41 10.56
CA LYS A 43 3.67 -9.36 11.87
C LYS A 43 4.64 -8.19 11.92
N LYS A 44 4.62 -7.44 13.03
CA LYS A 44 5.59 -6.38 13.33
C LYS A 44 7.04 -6.81 13.08
N TYR A 45 7.43 -7.99 13.58
CA TYR A 45 8.77 -8.56 13.36
C TYR A 45 9.16 -8.66 11.89
N SER A 46 8.24 -9.02 10.99
CA SER A 46 8.53 -9.14 9.56
C SER A 46 8.88 -7.77 8.94
N HIS A 47 8.18 -6.72 9.35
CA HIS A 47 8.45 -5.34 8.89
C HIS A 47 9.75 -4.79 9.48
N GLU A 48 9.98 -5.01 10.78
CA GLU A 48 11.23 -4.61 11.46
C GLU A 48 12.44 -5.32 10.85
N ARG A 49 12.33 -6.61 10.55
CA ARG A 49 13.37 -7.37 9.88
C ARG A 49 13.65 -6.81 8.48
N ASN A 50 12.62 -6.51 7.69
CA ASN A 50 12.81 -5.89 6.38
C ASN A 50 13.56 -4.56 6.50
N LEU A 51 13.17 -3.71 7.44
CA LEU A 51 13.84 -2.44 7.68
C LEU A 51 15.32 -2.64 8.05
N LYS A 52 15.62 -3.51 9.01
CA LYS A 52 17.00 -3.75 9.46
C LYS A 52 17.90 -4.36 8.38
N ILE A 53 17.37 -5.26 7.55
CA ILE A 53 18.18 -5.97 6.54
C ILE A 53 18.33 -5.13 5.26
N ASN A 54 17.23 -4.55 4.77
CA ASN A 54 17.22 -3.87 3.47
C ASN A 54 17.49 -2.35 3.59
N HIS A 55 17.32 -1.78 4.79
CA HIS A 55 17.38 -0.34 5.06
C HIS A 55 18.13 -0.04 6.36
N ASN A 56 19.28 -0.69 6.57
CA ASN A 56 20.09 -0.55 7.78
C ASN A 56 20.50 0.90 8.10
N THR A 57 20.70 1.75 7.08
CA THR A 57 21.02 3.17 7.27
C THR A 57 19.80 4.05 7.57
N PHE A 58 18.59 3.58 7.33
CA PHE A 58 17.39 4.42 7.46
C PHE A 58 17.15 4.85 8.91
N ASP A 59 17.45 3.99 9.88
CA ASP A 59 17.36 4.35 11.30
C ASP A 59 18.48 5.31 11.75
N VAL A 60 19.57 5.39 10.99
CA VAL A 60 20.67 6.36 11.23
C VAL A 60 20.29 7.72 10.66
N ASP A 61 19.86 7.75 9.39
CA ASP A 61 19.51 8.99 8.67
C ASP A 61 18.21 9.62 9.18
N TYR A 62 17.24 8.78 9.58
CA TYR A 62 15.92 9.18 10.03
C TYR A 62 15.54 8.43 11.31
N PRO A 63 16.07 8.80 12.48
CA PRO A 63 15.88 8.03 13.70
C PRO A 63 14.41 7.82 14.07
N PRO A 64 14.05 6.66 14.67
CA PRO A 64 12.67 6.33 15.01
C PRO A 64 12.06 7.37 15.96
N LYS A 65 10.76 7.61 15.83
CA LYS A 65 9.98 8.58 16.63
C LYS A 65 10.43 10.05 16.51
N THR A 66 11.24 10.39 15.50
CA THR A 66 11.59 11.78 15.20
C THR A 66 10.62 12.41 14.22
N GLU A 67 10.46 13.74 14.31
CA GLU A 67 9.71 14.52 13.32
C GLU A 67 10.34 14.45 11.92
N LEU A 68 11.67 14.30 11.84
CA LEU A 68 12.37 14.08 10.57
C LEU A 68 11.89 12.81 9.86
N ARG A 69 11.75 11.70 10.59
CA ARG A 69 11.23 10.45 10.05
C ARG A 69 9.78 10.58 9.60
N LYS A 70 8.93 11.21 10.40
CA LYS A 70 7.52 11.46 10.02
C LYS A 70 7.42 12.27 8.73
N ARG A 71 8.17 13.37 8.61
CA ARG A 71 8.23 14.19 7.39
C ARG A 71 8.70 13.37 6.18
N LYS A 72 9.73 12.54 6.35
CA LYS A 72 10.25 11.67 5.29
C LYS A 72 9.20 10.66 4.83
N ILE A 73 8.53 9.98 5.75
CA ILE A 73 7.46 9.02 5.45
C ILE A 73 6.30 9.72 4.72
N ASN A 74 5.87 10.90 5.20
CA ASN A 74 4.81 11.66 4.56
C ASN A 74 5.16 12.09 3.13
N LEU A 75 6.41 12.50 2.90
CA LEU A 75 6.92 12.80 1.55
C LEU A 75 6.88 11.56 0.64
N ILE A 76 7.23 10.38 1.16
CA ILE A 76 7.17 9.15 0.37
C ILE A 76 5.72 8.78 0.06
N LYS A 77 4.80 8.92 1.03
CA LYS A 77 3.36 8.68 0.82
C LYS A 77 2.76 9.61 -0.23
N SER A 78 3.10 10.90 -0.19
CA SER A 78 2.58 11.85 -1.19
C SER A 78 3.08 11.52 -2.59
N ARG A 79 4.36 11.13 -2.74
CA ARG A 79 4.91 10.63 -4.00
C ARG A 79 4.21 9.36 -4.48
N LEU A 80 3.98 8.41 -3.58
CA LEU A 80 3.25 7.17 -3.90
C LEU A 80 1.82 7.47 -4.37
N SER A 81 1.11 8.36 -3.68
CA SER A 81 -0.24 8.79 -4.07
C SER A 81 -0.24 9.46 -5.44
N ALA A 82 0.71 10.34 -5.73
CA ALA A 82 0.84 10.97 -7.03
C ALA A 82 1.12 9.94 -8.15
N GLN A 83 1.97 8.94 -7.90
CA GLN A 83 2.21 7.85 -8.84
C GLN A 83 0.94 7.03 -9.10
N GLN A 84 0.20 6.69 -8.05
CA GLN A 84 -1.06 5.95 -8.17
C GLN A 84 -2.13 6.75 -8.93
N ALA A 85 -2.19 8.06 -8.73
CA ALA A 85 -3.14 8.95 -9.39
C ALA A 85 -3.02 8.90 -10.93
N VAL A 86 -1.81 8.73 -11.47
CA VAL A 86 -1.62 8.61 -12.93
C VAL A 86 -2.38 7.40 -13.50
N PHE A 87 -2.32 6.26 -12.81
CA PHE A 87 -3.00 5.04 -13.24
C PHE A 87 -4.51 5.07 -12.95
N THR A 88 -4.92 5.64 -11.82
CA THR A 88 -6.34 5.66 -11.46
C THR A 88 -7.12 6.70 -12.26
N ASN A 89 -6.52 7.86 -12.56
CA ASN A 89 -7.17 8.90 -13.36
C ASN A 89 -7.49 8.41 -14.78
N SER A 90 -6.51 7.79 -15.44
CA SER A 90 -6.72 7.21 -16.78
C SER A 90 -7.79 6.12 -16.78
N ALA A 91 -7.75 5.20 -15.82
CA ALA A 91 -8.77 4.16 -15.66
C ALA A 91 -10.18 4.76 -15.42
N ASN A 92 -10.29 5.81 -14.61
CA ASN A 92 -11.54 6.49 -14.31
C ASN A 92 -12.11 7.21 -15.54
N ILE A 93 -11.28 7.89 -16.33
CA ILE A 93 -11.70 8.54 -17.58
C ILE A 93 -12.30 7.51 -18.53
N ASN A 94 -11.61 6.38 -18.74
CA ASN A 94 -12.10 5.32 -19.62
C ASN A 94 -13.41 4.70 -19.12
N LYS A 95 -13.52 4.44 -17.82
CA LYS A 95 -14.75 3.93 -17.20
C LYS A 95 -15.92 4.90 -17.40
N ASN A 96 -15.68 6.20 -17.20
CA ASN A 96 -16.69 7.23 -17.37
C ASN A 96 -17.13 7.36 -18.84
N ALA A 97 -16.20 7.31 -19.78
CA ALA A 97 -16.50 7.33 -21.21
C ALA A 97 -17.37 6.13 -21.63
N ALA A 98 -17.06 4.93 -21.14
CA ALA A 98 -17.85 3.72 -21.40
C ALA A 98 -19.28 3.84 -20.83
N VAL A 99 -19.42 4.31 -19.58
CA VAL A 99 -20.72 4.54 -18.95
C VAL A 99 -21.55 5.57 -19.71
N THR A 100 -20.93 6.67 -20.14
CA THR A 100 -21.61 7.71 -20.92
C THR A 100 -22.07 7.19 -22.28
N SER A 101 -21.21 6.45 -22.98
CA SER A 101 -21.54 5.85 -24.28
C SER A 101 -22.74 4.91 -24.18
N PHE A 102 -22.76 4.06 -23.13
CA PHE A 102 -23.89 3.17 -22.86
C PHE A 102 -25.19 3.94 -22.59
N LYS A 103 -25.13 5.02 -21.80
CA LYS A 103 -26.29 5.87 -21.53
C LYS A 103 -26.82 6.52 -22.81
N ILE A 104 -25.94 7.03 -23.67
CA ILE A 104 -26.33 7.62 -24.96
C ILE A 104 -27.02 6.58 -25.83
N PHE A 105 -26.44 5.39 -25.97
CA PHE A 105 -27.04 4.29 -26.74
C PHE A 105 -28.43 3.91 -26.24
N HIS A 106 -28.62 3.81 -24.92
CA HIS A 106 -29.93 3.51 -24.32
C HIS A 106 -30.96 4.61 -24.58
N LEU A 107 -30.54 5.88 -24.59
CA LEU A 107 -31.42 6.99 -24.94
C LEU A 107 -31.81 6.97 -26.43
N LEU A 108 -30.88 6.58 -27.31
CA LEU A 108 -31.14 6.45 -28.74
C LEU A 108 -32.10 5.31 -29.07
N GLN A 109 -32.03 4.18 -28.37
CA GLN A 109 -32.96 3.06 -28.55
C GLN A 109 -34.40 3.33 -28.10
N LYS A 110 -34.61 4.36 -27.28
CA LYS A 110 -35.93 4.75 -26.76
C LYS A 110 -36.65 5.78 -27.64
N LYS A 111 -36.02 6.24 -28.72
CA LYS A 111 -36.64 7.01 -29.80
C LYS A 111 -37.11 6.07 -30.90
#